data_AF-A0A8J7XAP9-F1
#
_entry.id   AF-A0A8J7XAP9-F1
#
_cell.length_a   1.000
_cell.length_b   1.000
_cell.length_c   1.000
_cell.angle_alpha   90.00
_cell.angle_beta   90.00
_cell.angle_gamma   90.00
#
_symmetry.space_group_name_H-M   'P 1'
#
loop_
_entity.id
_entity.type
_entity.pdbx_description
1 polymer ?
#
loop_
_entity_poly.entity_id
_entity_poly.type
_entity_poly.pdbx_seq_one_letter_code
_entity_poly.pdbx_strand_id
1 'polypeptide(L)'
;MLKEVEFGSVQYKNRIYTHDIYVHPSGAVEPRRKELSSLVHGTSHKVVKAEMEILLLEDPDCVIIGTGYSGALHLTEEARDFLKQKGVFYQELLTPQAIIEFNHRYNCAILVHVTC
;
A
#
# COMPACT_ATOMS: atom_id res chain seq x y z
N MET A 1 12.47 -6.43 -3.31
CA MET A 1 12.36 -5.35 -4.30
C MET A 1 11.23 -5.68 -5.25
N LEU A 2 10.43 -4.67 -5.58
CA LEU A 2 9.41 -4.71 -6.63
C LEU A 2 10.12 -4.53 -7.98
N LYS A 3 9.70 -5.27 -9.00
CA LYS A 3 10.38 -5.23 -10.32
C LYS A 3 9.50 -4.65 -11.40
N GLU A 4 8.36 -5.28 -11.61
CA GLU A 4 7.42 -4.97 -12.68
C GLU A 4 6.02 -4.84 -12.10
N VAL A 5 5.24 -3.93 -12.67
CA VAL A 5 3.81 -3.82 -12.44
C VAL A 5 3.12 -3.76 -13.78
N GLU A 6 2.06 -4.54 -13.92
CA GLU A 6 1.14 -4.53 -15.05
C GLU A 6 -0.28 -4.39 -14.52
N PHE A 7 -1.23 -4.03 -15.39
CA PHE A 7 -2.62 -3.98 -14.98
C PHE A 7 -3.09 -5.36 -14.48
N GLY A 8 -3.44 -5.44 -13.20
CA GLY A 8 -3.86 -6.66 -12.52
C GLY A 8 -2.72 -7.51 -11.94
N SER A 9 -1.44 -7.11 -12.04
CA SER A 9 -0.35 -7.86 -11.41
C SER A 9 0.87 -7.05 -10.99
N VAL A 10 1.61 -7.58 -10.01
CA VAL A 10 2.89 -7.03 -9.56
C VAL A 10 3.89 -8.14 -9.26
N GLN A 11 5.16 -7.93 -9.62
CA GLN A 11 6.24 -8.84 -9.28
C GLN A 11 7.04 -8.31 -8.09
N TYR A 12 7.10 -9.10 -7.01
CA TYR A 12 7.99 -8.87 -5.88
C TYR A 12 9.00 -10.01 -5.77
N LYS A 13 10.30 -9.67 -5.80
CA LYS A 13 11.42 -10.63 -5.86
C LYS A 13 11.26 -11.60 -7.05
N ASN A 14 10.90 -12.86 -6.79
CA ASN A 14 10.75 -13.91 -7.81
C ASN A 14 9.30 -14.44 -7.89
N ARG A 15 8.33 -13.71 -7.32
CA ARG A 15 6.93 -14.11 -7.28
C ARG A 15 6.03 -13.04 -7.87
N ILE A 16 5.07 -13.47 -8.67
CA ILE A 16 4.04 -12.63 -9.26
C ILE A 16 2.77 -12.73 -8.40
N TYR A 17 2.15 -11.58 -8.15
CA TYR A 17 0.90 -11.45 -7.42
C TYR A 17 -0.14 -10.82 -8.34
N THR A 18 -1.27 -11.48 -8.50
CA THR A 18 -2.39 -11.02 -9.36
C THR A 18 -3.52 -10.36 -8.55
N HIS A 19 -3.17 -9.84 -7.39
CA HIS A 19 -4.07 -9.16 -6.45
C HIS A 19 -3.29 -8.11 -5.67
N ASP A 20 -4.02 -7.22 -4.99
CA ASP A 20 -3.43 -6.22 -4.12
C ASP A 20 -2.66 -6.85 -2.97
N ILE A 21 -1.49 -6.30 -2.66
CA ILE A 21 -0.61 -6.81 -1.59
C ILE A 21 -0.17 -5.70 -0.65
N TYR A 22 0.17 -6.08 0.57
CA TYR A 22 1.06 -5.33 1.43
C TYR A 22 2.47 -5.92 1.33
N VAL A 23 3.49 -5.06 1.38
CA VAL A 23 4.88 -5.46 1.60
C VAL A 23 5.39 -4.70 2.82
N HIS A 24 5.84 -5.45 3.82
CA HIS A 24 6.37 -4.93 5.10
C HIS A 24 7.86 -4.63 5.02
N PRO A 25 8.44 -3.87 5.98
CA PRO A 25 9.88 -3.58 6.06
C PRO A 25 10.78 -4.80 5.99
N SER A 26 10.40 -5.89 6.65
CA SER A 26 11.09 -7.20 6.59
C SER A 26 11.11 -7.82 5.19
N GLY A 27 10.27 -7.32 4.29
CA GLY A 27 9.98 -7.88 2.99
C GLY A 27 9.00 -9.05 3.04
N ALA A 28 8.32 -9.26 4.17
CA ALA A 28 7.13 -10.10 4.23
C ALA A 28 6.03 -9.52 3.32
N VAL A 29 5.30 -10.41 2.66
CA VAL A 29 4.22 -10.04 1.73
C VAL A 29 2.96 -10.76 2.16
N GLU A 30 1.86 -10.01 2.24
CA GLU A 30 0.54 -10.56 2.52
C GLU A 30 -0.52 -9.97 1.58
N PRO A 31 -1.63 -10.70 1.31
CA PRO A 31 -2.75 -10.16 0.57
C PRO A 31 -3.35 -8.94 1.29
N ARG A 32 -3.70 -7.90 0.53
CA ARG A 32 -4.38 -6.72 1.07
C ARG A 32 -5.75 -7.09 1.66
N ARG A 33 -6.05 -6.59 2.86
CA ARG A 33 -7.34 -6.75 3.55
C ARG A 33 -8.37 -5.72 3.13
N LYS A 34 -8.70 -5.68 1.83
CA LYS A 34 -9.59 -4.69 1.21
C LYS A 34 -11.04 -4.74 1.72
N GLU A 35 -11.42 -5.83 2.37
CA GLU A 35 -12.70 -6.02 3.06
C GLU A 35 -12.87 -5.04 4.22
N LEU A 36 -11.79 -4.64 4.91
CA LEU A 36 -11.83 -3.65 5.99
C LEU A 36 -12.36 -2.31 5.48
N SER A 37 -11.88 -1.87 4.32
CA SER A 37 -12.36 -0.64 3.67
C SER A 37 -13.76 -0.80 3.10
N SER A 38 -14.04 -1.94 2.47
CA SER A 38 -15.36 -2.21 1.88
C SER A 38 -16.47 -2.25 2.93
N LEU A 39 -16.20 -2.76 4.13
CA LEU A 39 -17.17 -2.81 5.23
C LEU A 39 -17.61 -1.41 5.68
N VAL A 40 -16.68 -0.45 5.68
CA VAL A 40 -16.92 0.91 6.17
C VAL A 40 -17.52 1.81 5.09
N HIS A 41 -17.08 1.67 3.84
CA HIS A 41 -17.42 2.61 2.76
C HIS A 41 -18.23 2.00 1.60
N GLY A 42 -18.55 0.71 1.65
CA GLY A 42 -19.15 -0.01 0.52
C GLY A 42 -18.20 -0.17 -0.68
N THR A 43 -16.95 0.23 -0.55
CA THR A 43 -15.91 0.17 -1.58
C THR A 43 -14.52 0.07 -0.95
N SER A 44 -13.59 -0.58 -1.64
CA SER A 44 -12.19 -0.68 -1.21
C SER A 44 -11.30 0.45 -1.73
N HIS A 45 -11.82 1.38 -2.53
CA HIS A 45 -11.04 2.53 -3.02
C HIS A 45 -10.74 3.57 -1.94
N LYS A 46 -11.37 3.46 -0.75
CA LYS A 46 -11.14 4.34 0.39
C LYS A 46 -10.44 3.56 1.50
N VAL A 47 -9.12 3.64 1.55
CA VAL A 47 -8.28 2.87 2.48
C VAL A 47 -8.45 3.41 3.90
N VAL A 48 -9.01 2.59 4.77
CA VAL A 48 -9.30 2.95 6.17
C VAL A 48 -8.08 2.79 7.08
N LYS A 49 -8.15 3.42 8.26
CA LYS A 49 -7.12 3.34 9.31
C LYS A 49 -6.71 1.92 9.65
N ALA A 50 -7.65 0.97 9.71
CA ALA A 50 -7.34 -0.43 10.04
C ALA A 50 -6.38 -1.10 9.04
N GLU A 51 -6.40 -0.71 7.76
CA GLU A 51 -5.38 -1.16 6.80
C GLU A 51 -4.00 -0.56 7.10
N MET A 52 -3.95 0.66 7.64
CA MET A 52 -2.67 1.29 8.05
C MET A 52 -2.11 0.65 9.32
N GLU A 53 -2.96 0.26 10.27
CA GLU A 53 -2.51 -0.47 11.47
C GLU A 53 -1.76 -1.76 11.11
N ILE A 54 -2.17 -2.43 10.02
CA ILE A 54 -1.46 -3.61 9.49
C ILE A 54 -0.07 -3.22 8.98
N LEU A 55 0.04 -2.18 8.15
CA LEU A 55 1.32 -1.72 7.60
C LEU A 55 2.27 -1.19 8.68
N LEU A 56 1.76 -0.77 9.84
CA LEU A 56 2.57 -0.29 10.96
C LEU A 56 3.03 -1.39 11.93
N LEU A 57 2.70 -2.67 11.69
CA LEU A 57 3.04 -3.77 12.61
C LEU A 57 4.55 -3.96 12.85
N GLU A 58 5.38 -3.57 11.89
CA GLU A 58 6.84 -3.63 11.97
C GLU A 58 7.49 -2.25 12.18
N ASP A 59 6.72 -1.26 12.65
CA ASP A 59 7.19 0.10 12.93
C ASP A 59 8.00 0.76 11.78
N PRO A 60 7.43 0.85 10.55
CA PRO A 60 8.09 1.51 9.45
C PRO A 60 8.19 3.03 9.65
N ASP A 61 9.25 3.62 9.14
CA ASP A 61 9.39 5.09 9.11
C ASP A 61 8.56 5.72 7.96
N CYS A 62 8.10 4.88 7.04
CA CYS A 62 7.50 5.26 5.77
C CYS A 62 6.39 4.30 5.34
N VAL A 63 5.29 4.83 4.82
CA VAL A 63 4.22 4.06 4.17
C VAL A 63 3.94 4.63 2.78
N ILE A 64 4.09 3.81 1.75
CA ILE A 64 3.74 4.18 0.37
C ILE A 64 2.42 3.51 -0.01
N ILE A 65 1.53 4.28 -0.64
CA ILE A 65 0.26 3.78 -1.16
C ILE A 65 0.31 3.84 -2.68
N GLY A 66 0.42 2.68 -3.32
CA GLY A 66 0.20 2.50 -4.74
C GLY A 66 -1.29 2.59 -5.05
N THR A 67 -1.72 3.70 -5.62
CA THR A 67 -3.14 4.09 -5.80
C THR A 67 -3.82 3.43 -7.01
N GLY A 68 -3.15 2.49 -7.67
CA GLY A 68 -3.53 1.96 -8.98
C GLY A 68 -2.91 2.75 -10.13
N TYR A 69 -3.28 2.35 -11.34
CA TYR A 69 -2.85 2.98 -12.60
C TYR A 69 -3.55 4.30 -12.88
N SER A 70 -4.81 4.44 -12.44
CA SER A 70 -5.59 5.66 -12.61
C SER A 70 -5.63 6.53 -11.36
N GLY A 71 -5.17 5.97 -10.24
CA GLY A 71 -5.14 6.66 -8.97
C GLY A 71 -6.50 6.71 -8.30
N ALA A 72 -7.38 5.73 -8.52
CA ALA A 72 -8.71 5.74 -7.94
C ALA A 72 -8.72 5.39 -6.45
N LEU A 73 -7.67 4.74 -5.96
CA LEU A 73 -7.53 4.35 -4.56
C LEU A 73 -6.85 5.46 -3.75
N HIS A 74 -7.47 5.84 -2.62
CA HIS A 74 -6.95 6.88 -1.74
C HIS A 74 -7.12 6.53 -0.26
N LEU A 75 -6.27 7.10 0.58
CA LEU A 75 -6.45 7.10 2.03
C LEU A 75 -7.69 7.91 2.43
N THR A 76 -8.40 7.45 3.46
CA THR A 76 -9.37 8.29 4.16
C THR A 76 -8.64 9.38 4.96
N GLU A 77 -9.36 10.44 5.33
CA GLU A 77 -8.82 11.48 6.22
C GLU A 77 -8.36 10.89 7.56
N GLU A 78 -9.16 10.00 8.14
CA GLU A 78 -8.80 9.27 9.36
C GLU A 78 -7.50 8.47 9.22
N ALA A 79 -7.29 7.78 8.10
CA ALA A 79 -6.07 7.02 7.86
C ALA A 79 -4.84 7.94 7.73
N ARG A 80 -4.99 9.08 7.04
CA ARG A 80 -3.93 10.09 6.94
C ARG A 80 -3.57 10.67 8.30
N ASP A 81 -4.56 11.04 9.09
CA ASP A 81 -4.33 11.62 10.41
C ASP A 81 -3.73 10.62 11.39
N PHE A 82 -4.12 9.35 11.29
CA PHE A 82 -3.48 8.28 12.04
C PHE A 82 -1.99 8.17 11.73
N LEU A 83 -1.58 8.15 10.45
CA LEU A 83 -0.17 8.11 10.06
C LEU A 83 0.60 9.34 10.57
N LYS A 84 0.01 10.55 10.46
CA LYS A 84 0.59 11.79 11.00
C LYS A 84 0.78 11.72 12.52
N GLN A 85 -0.22 11.24 13.26
CA GLN A 85 -0.15 11.10 14.71
C GLN A 85 0.92 10.10 15.15
N LYS A 86 1.18 9.08 14.34
CA LYS A 86 2.27 8.12 14.55
C LYS A 86 3.65 8.66 14.13
N GLY A 87 3.71 9.84 13.51
CA GLY A 87 4.96 10.42 13.02
C GLY A 87 5.53 9.68 11.81
N VAL A 88 4.72 8.87 11.12
CA VAL A 88 5.14 8.08 9.97
C VAL A 88 4.96 8.89 8.69
N PHE A 89 6.01 9.01 7.89
CA PHE A 89 5.92 9.63 6.57
C PHE A 89 5.03 8.79 5.66
N TYR A 90 4.16 9.42 4.86
CA TYR A 90 3.39 8.68 3.87
C TYR A 90 3.26 9.41 2.54
N GLN A 91 3.06 8.64 1.47
CA GLN A 91 2.84 9.18 0.13
C GLN A 91 1.87 8.31 -0.67
N GLU A 92 0.92 8.97 -1.34
CA GLU A 92 0.02 8.36 -2.32
C GLU A 92 0.58 8.60 -3.72
N LEU A 93 0.87 7.53 -4.46
CA LEU A 93 1.49 7.57 -5.78
C LEU A 93 0.79 6.58 -6.71
N LEU A 94 0.74 6.86 -8.01
CA LEU A 94 0.36 5.86 -8.99
C LEU A 94 1.24 4.62 -8.81
N THR A 95 0.68 3.42 -8.91
CA THR A 95 1.41 2.18 -8.58
C THR A 95 2.77 2.07 -9.30
N PRO A 96 2.91 2.40 -10.60
CA PRO A 96 4.22 2.42 -11.26
C PRO A 96 5.26 3.34 -10.62
N GLN A 97 4.84 4.48 -10.07
CA GLN A 97 5.72 5.41 -9.35
C GLN A 97 5.98 4.94 -7.91
N ALA A 98 4.93 4.40 -7.26
CA ALA A 98 4.99 3.89 -5.90
C ALA A 98 6.04 2.79 -5.74
N ILE A 99 6.12 1.85 -6.69
CA ILE A 99 7.11 0.76 -6.63
C ILE A 99 8.55 1.25 -6.76
N ILE A 100 8.78 2.31 -7.56
CA ILE A 100 10.10 2.93 -7.74
C ILE A 100 10.51 3.62 -6.45
N GLU A 101 9.60 4.44 -5.89
CA GLU A 101 9.84 5.14 -4.63
C GLU A 101 10.13 4.16 -3.49
N PHE A 102 9.33 3.11 -3.36
CA PHE A 102 9.51 2.08 -2.34
C PHE A 102 10.89 1.41 -2.41
N ASN A 103 11.37 1.09 -3.61
CA ASN A 103 12.67 0.46 -3.78
C ASN A 103 13.86 1.36 -3.36
N HIS A 104 13.66 2.69 -3.26
CA HIS A 104 14.68 3.63 -2.80
C HIS A 104 14.62 3.93 -1.30
N ARG A 105 13.62 3.42 -0.57
CA ARG A 105 13.46 3.63 0.86
C ARG A 105 14.02 2.47 1.67
N TYR A 106 14.59 2.79 2.83
CA TYR A 106 14.88 1.82 3.89
C TYR A 106 13.75 1.88 4.94
N ASN A 107 13.43 0.76 5.59
CA ASN A 107 12.38 0.66 6.60
C ASN A 107 11.03 1.29 6.18
N CYS A 108 10.54 0.94 4.98
CA CYS A 108 9.26 1.42 4.47
C CYS A 108 8.32 0.23 4.23
N ALA A 109 7.02 0.45 4.39
CA ALA A 109 5.96 -0.47 4.00
C ALA A 109 5.22 0.07 2.77
N ILE A 110 4.60 -0.81 1.98
CA ILE A 110 3.80 -0.40 0.81
C ILE A 110 2.52 -1.21 0.67
N LEU A 111 1.42 -0.51 0.35
CA LEU A 111 0.21 -1.09 -0.24
C LEU A 111 0.30 -0.96 -1.75
N VAL A 112 0.16 -2.06 -2.48
CA VAL A 112 0.16 -2.06 -3.94
C VAL A 112 -1.25 -2.37 -4.44
N HIS A 113 -1.94 -1.38 -4.99
CA HIS A 113 -3.15 -1.62 -5.78
C HIS A 113 -2.77 -1.92 -7.23
N VAL A 114 -3.15 -3.09 -7.74
CA VAL A 114 -2.67 -3.54 -9.07
C VAL A 114 -3.59 -3.14 -10.23
N THR A 115 -4.77 -2.58 -9.95
CA THR A 115 -5.74 -2.15 -10.99
C THR A 115 -5.87 -0.62 -11.05
N CYS A 116 -7.08 -0.07 -11.12
CA CYS A 116 -7.35 1.36 -11.38
C CYS A 116 -7.19 2.24 -10.15
#